data_AF-A0A392SIN8-F1
#
_entry.id   AF-A0A392SIN8-F1
#
_cell.length_a   1.000
_cell.length_b   1.000
_cell.length_c   1.000
_cell.angle_alpha   90.00
_cell.angle_beta   90.00
_cell.angle_gamma   90.00
#
_symmetry.space_group_name_H-M   'P 1'
#
loop_
_entity.id
_entity.type
_entity.pdbx_description
1 polymer ?
#
loop_
_entity_poly.entity_id
_entity_poly.type
_entity_poly.pdbx_seq_one_letter_code
_entity_poly.pdbx_strand_id
1 'polypeptide(L)' 'MKKAVERTRFRGFRVGREGVSVSHLQYVDDTLCLGEASIENLWTLKAILRAFELVSGLKVNFWKSCVMGVNVSNDFI' A
#
# COMPACT_ATOMS: atom_id res chain seq x y z
N MET A 1 7.51 -3.11 -0.66
CA MET A 1 7.17 -1.71 -0.37
C MET A 1 8.38 -0.77 -0.40
N LYS A 2 9.42 -0.94 0.44
CA LYS A 2 10.61 -0.05 0.49
C LYS A 2 11.20 0.32 -0.88
N LYS A 3 11.53 -0.67 -1.72
CA LYS A 3 12.03 -0.44 -3.09
C LYS A 3 11.08 0.36 -3.99
N ALA A 4 9.76 0.26 -3.80
CA ALA A 4 8.80 1.01 -4.57
C ALA A 4 8.78 2.50 -4.16
N VAL A 5 9.00 2.78 -2.87
CA VAL A 5 9.15 4.14 -2.34
C VAL A 5 10.46 4.76 -2.82
N GLU A 6 11.58 4.03 -2.70
CA GLU A 6 12.90 4.48 -3.18
C GLU A 6 12.89 4.81 -4.68
N ARG A 7 12.10 4.09 -5.47
CA ARG A 7 11.93 4.30 -6.91
C ARG A 7 10.81 5.29 -7.26
N THR A 8 10.28 6.01 -6.27
CA THR A 8 9.18 6.97 -6.41
C THR A 8 7.94 6.42 -7.13
N ARG A 9 7.73 5.10 -7.08
CA ARG A 9 6.53 4.44 -7.62
C ARG A 9 5.41 4.40 -6.60
N PHE A 10 5.75 4.46 -5.32
CA PHE A 10 4.78 4.50 -4.23
C PHE A 10 5.11 5.65 -3.28
N ARG A 11 4.16 6.56 -3.05
CA ARG A 11 4.30 7.67 -2.09
C ARG A 11 3.65 7.27 -0.76
N GLY A 12 4.47 7.11 0.28
CA GLY A 12 4.02 6.76 1.62
C GLY A 12 3.26 7.89 2.31
N PHE A 13 2.49 7.55 3.34
CA PHE A 13 1.70 8.51 4.12
C PHE A 13 2.58 9.23 5.14
N ARG A 14 2.43 10.55 5.29
CA ARG A 14 3.22 11.36 6.25
C ARG A 14 2.50 11.45 7.58
N VAL A 15 3.18 11.07 8.67
CA VAL A 15 2.61 11.00 10.02
C VAL A 15 3.39 11.88 11.00
N GLY A 16 2.66 12.54 11.90
CA GLY A 16 3.22 13.32 13.00
C GLY A 16 3.82 14.66 12.56
N ARG A 17 4.27 15.44 13.56
CA ARG A 17 4.81 16.80 13.34
C ARG A 17 6.08 16.81 12.47
N GLU A 18 6.92 15.80 12.65
CA GLU A 18 8.16 15.62 11.87
C GLU A 18 7.90 15.06 10.45
N GLY A 19 6.65 14.70 10.12
CA GLY A 19 6.26 14.27 8.79
C GLY A 19 6.93 12.96 8.35
N VAL A 20 7.09 12.01 9.27
CA VAL A 20 7.68 10.69 9.01
C VAL A 20 6.88 9.97 7.93
N SER A 21 7.54 9.54 6.87
CA SER A 21 6.89 8.80 5.79
C SER A 21 6.78 7.32 6.14
N VAL A 22 5.53 6.84 6.24
CA VAL A 22 5.20 5.45 6.50
C VAL A 22 4.52 4.88 5.25
N SER A 23 5.09 3.81 4.70
CA SER A 23 4.54 3.14 3.51
C SER A 23 3.86 1.81 3.80
N HIS A 24 4.25 1.15 4.90
CA HIS A 24 3.73 -0.15 5.30
C HIS A 24 4.03 -0.44 6.76
N LEU A 25 3.18 -1.25 7.38
CA LEU A 25 3.36 -1.86 8.68
C LEU A 25 3.13 -3.37 8.53
N GLN A 26 4.07 -4.18 9.01
CA GLN A 26 4.00 -5.63 8.93
C GLN A 26 3.81 -6.21 10.33
N TYR A 27 2.85 -7.12 10.43
CA TYR A 27 2.61 -7.99 11.57
C TYR A 27 2.84 -9.44 11.13
N VAL A 28 2.61 -10.40 12.02
CA VAL A 28 2.87 -11.83 11.75
C VAL A 28 2.05 -12.31 10.54
N ASP A 29 0.75 -12.03 10.53
CA ASP A 29 -0.17 -12.51 9.48
C ASP A 29 -0.71 -11.39 8.58
N ASP A 30 -0.59 -10.13 9.01
CA ASP A 30 -1.21 -8.99 8.35
C ASP A 30 -0.17 -7.97 7.88
N THR A 31 -0.41 -7.37 6.73
CA THR A 31 0.38 -6.23 6.24
C THR A 31 -0.54 -5.07 5.89
N LEU A 32 -0.36 -3.95 6.57
CA LEU A 32 -1.04 -2.69 6.27
C LEU A 32 -0.17 -1.87 5.33
N CYS A 33 -0.72 -1.44 4.19
CA CYS A 33 -0.04 -0.53 3.25
C CYS A 33 -0.67 0.86 3.36
N LEU A 34 0.16 1.89 3.54
CA LEU A 34 -0.25 3.27 3.80
C LEU A 34 0.35 4.17 2.73
N GLY A 35 -0.47 4.94 2.03
CA GLY A 35 0.02 5.83 0.98
C GLY A 35 -0.92 7.00 0.76
N GLU A 36 -0.44 7.98 -0.02
CA GLU A 36 -1.28 9.05 -0.53
C GLU A 36 -2.43 8.49 -1.39
N ALA A 37 -3.57 9.17 -1.35
CA ALA A 37 -4.72 8.88 -2.19
C ALA A 37 -4.40 9.25 -3.65
N SER A 38 -3.79 8.31 -4.37
CA SER A 38 -3.51 8.47 -5.79
C SER A 38 -3.71 7.17 -6.55
N ILE A 39 -4.14 7.29 -7.81
CA ILE A 39 -4.35 6.14 -8.69
C ILE A 39 -3.03 5.40 -8.93
N GLU A 40 -1.91 6.12 -9.01
CA GLU A 40 -0.57 5.53 -9.20
C GLU A 40 -0.16 4.65 -8.01
N ASN A 41 -0.48 5.08 -6.78
CA ASN A 41 -0.24 4.29 -5.58
C ASN A 41 -1.08 3.00 -5.58
N LEU A 42 -2.35 3.08 -5.98
CA LEU A 42 -3.24 1.92 -6.10
C LEU A 42 -2.72 0.92 -7.15
N TRP A 43 -2.32 1.39 -8.33
CA TRP A 43 -1.70 0.54 -9.36
C TRP A 43 -0.41 -0.11 -8.89
N THR A 44 0.44 0.66 -8.21
CA THR A 44 1.71 0.15 -7.69
C THR A 44 1.48 -0.89 -6.60
N LEU A 45 0.51 -0.67 -5.70
CA LEU A 45 0.12 -1.66 -4.70
C LEU A 45 -0.37 -2.96 -5.35
N LYS A 46 -1.26 -2.86 -6.35
CA LYS A 46 -1.76 -4.01 -7.11
C LYS A 46 -0.61 -4.77 -7.78
N ALA A 47 0.33 -4.06 -8.42
CA ALA A 47 1.49 -4.68 -9.06
C ALA A 47 2.40 -5.40 -8.04
N ILE A 48 2.61 -4.81 -6.86
CA ILE A 48 3.40 -5.42 -5.79
C ILE A 48 2.72 -6.69 -5.25
N LEU A 49 1.42 -6.64 -4.98
CA LEU A 49 0.66 -7.81 -4.53
C LEU A 49 0.72 -8.92 -5.57
N ARG A 50 0.57 -8.58 -6.86
CA ARG A 50 0.66 -9.57 -7.94
C ARG A 50 2.05 -10.18 -8.06
N ALA A 51 3.10 -9.36 -7.99
CA ALA A 51 4.48 -9.83 -8.00
C ALA A 51 4.77 -10.73 -6.79
N PHE A 52 4.24 -10.39 -5.61
CA PHE A 52 4.35 -11.22 -4.42
C PHE A 52 3.74 -12.60 -4.64
N GLU A 53 2.52 -12.69 -5.17
CA GLU A 53 1.90 -13.99 -5.46
C GLU A 53 2.73 -14.84 -6.42
N LEU A 54 3.22 -14.22 -7.50
CA LEU A 54 4.01 -14.90 -8.53
C LEU A 54 5.36 -15.42 -8.00
N VAL A 55 6.04 -14.63 -7.16
CA VAL A 55 7.38 -14.98 -6.67
C VAL A 55 7.33 -15.91 -5.47
N SER A 56 6.36 -15.71 -4.56
CA SER A 56 6.24 -16.54 -3.34
C SER A 56 5.47 -17.83 -3.57
N GLY A 57 4.62 -17.91 -4.59
CA GLY A 57 3.66 -18.99 -4.78
C GLY A 57 2.47 -18.94 -3.80
N LEU A 58 2.42 -17.94 -2.92
CA LEU A 58 1.30 -17.70 -2.01
C LEU A 58 0.18 -16.91 -2.71
N LYS A 59 -1.04 -16.98 -2.18
CA LYS A 59 -2.17 -16.19 -2.66
C LYS A 59 -2.52 -15.09 -1.67
N VAL A 60 -2.81 -13.90 -2.16
CA VAL A 60 -3.38 -12.83 -1.36
C VAL A 60 -4.83 -13.16 -1.07
N ASN A 61 -5.21 -13.15 0.21
CA ASN A 61 -6.58 -13.41 0.61
C ASN A 61 -7.43 -12.15 0.47
N PHE A 62 -8.02 -11.94 -0.71
CA PHE A 62 -8.88 -10.79 -0.98
C PHE A 62 -10.15 -10.74 -0.13
N TRP A 63 -10.63 -11.88 0.39
CA TRP A 63 -11.77 -11.91 1.31
C TRP A 63 -11.45 -11.27 2.66
N LYS A 64 -10.18 -11.35 3.08
CA LYS A 64 -9.68 -10.71 4.32
C LYS A 64 -8.95 -9.39 4.08
N SER A 65 -8.86 -8.94 2.81
CA SER A 65 -8.17 -7.72 2.45
C SER A 65 -9.18 -6.65 2.06
N CYS A 66 -8.90 -5.39 2.39
CA CYS A 66 -9.73 -4.26 1.99
C CYS A 66 -8.87 -3.05 1.65
N VAL A 67 -9.39 -2.19 0.77
CA VAL A 67 -8.83 -0.87 0.48
C VAL A 67 -9.79 0.15 1.05
N MET A 68 -9.26 1.09 1.83
CA MET A 68 -10.06 2.13 2.47
C MET A 68 -9.45 3.50 2.19
N GLY A 69 -10.33 4.45 1.86
CA GLY A 69 -9.99 5.86 1.71
C GLY A 69 -10.23 6.59 3.02
N VAL A 70 -9.24 7.35 3.47
CA VAL A 70 -9.36 8.18 4.67
C VAL A 70 -9.24 9.64 4.24
N ASN A 71 -10.27 10.44 4.52
CA ASN A 71 -10.31 11.85 4.14
C ASN A 71 -10.11 12.09 2.62
N VAL A 72 -10.76 11.25 1.80
CA VAL A 72 -10.76 11.34 0.34
C VAL A 72 -12.19 11.62 -0.16
N SER A 73 -12.33 12.12 -1.39
CA SER A 73 -13.65 12.23 -2.02
C SER A 73 -14.31 10.85 -2.12
N ASN A 74 -15.64 10.81 -2.01
CA ASN A 74 -16.42 9.58 -2.18
C ASN A 74 -16.25 8.98 -3.59
N ASP A 75 -15.86 9.77 -4.58
CA ASP A 75 -15.66 9.31 -5.97
C ASP A 75 -14.26 8.71 -6.23
N PHE A 76 -13.38 8.68 -5.22
CA PHE A 76 -11.99 8.27 -5.40
C PHE A 76 -11.79 6.74 -5.40
N ILE A 77 -12.63 5.98 -4.69
CA ILE A 77 -12.54 4.51 -4.55
C ILE A 77 -13.75 3.83 -5.14
#